data_AF-A0A1F9DX36-F1
#
_entry.id   AF-A0A1F9DX36-F1
#
_cell.length_a   1.000
_cell.length_b   1.000
_cell.length_c   1.000
_cell.angle_alpha   90.00
_cell.angle_beta   90.00
_cell.angle_gamma   90.00
#
_symmetry.space_group_name_H-M   'P 1'
#
loop_
_entity.id
_entity.type
_entity.pdbx_description
1 polymer ?
#
loop_
_entity_poly.entity_id
_entity_poly.type
_entity_poly.pdbx_seq_one_letter_code
_entity_poly.pdbx_strand_id
1 'polypeptide(L)' 'MGKETKVSELVEKVQAYHPTGDVELIRRAYDFSAKVHAGQKRLSGEPYLVHPMAVAGIIAT' A
#
# COMPACT_ATOMS: atom_id res chain seq x y z
N MET A 1 -0.07 6.89 -16.80
CA MET A 1 -0.59 6.90 -15.42
C MET A 1 -0.30 5.55 -14.78
N GLY A 2 0.58 5.49 -13.79
CA GLY A 2 0.77 4.27 -12.99
C GLY A 2 -0.49 4.02 -12.17
N LYS A 3 -0.95 2.76 -12.15
CA LYS A 3 -2.17 2.37 -11.42
C LYS A 3 -1.92 2.55 -9.92
N GLU A 4 -2.72 3.39 -9.26
CA GLU A 4 -2.66 3.59 -7.82
C GLU A 4 -3.21 2.34 -7.12
N THR A 5 -2.36 1.61 -6.38
CA THR A 5 -2.78 0.44 -5.61
C THR A 5 -3.52 0.87 -4.36
N LYS A 6 -4.79 0.49 -4.23
CA LYS A 6 -5.57 0.74 -3.01
C LYS A 6 -5.23 -0.30 -1.95
N VAL A 7 -5.30 0.08 -0.67
CA VAL A 7 -5.09 -0.87 0.45
C VAL A 7 -6.09 -2.02 0.42
N SER A 8 -7.33 -1.80 -0.04
CA SER A 8 -8.32 -2.86 -0.21
C SER A 8 -7.88 -3.89 -1.25
N GLU A 9 -7.39 -3.44 -2.40
CA GLU A 9 -6.88 -4.32 -3.47
C GLU A 9 -5.66 -5.12 -2.99
N LEU A 10 -4.78 -4.51 -2.19
CA LEU A 10 -3.65 -5.20 -1.58
C LEU A 10 -4.11 -6.29 -0.62
N VAL A 11 -5.08 -5.99 0.25
CA VAL A 11 -5.65 -6.95 1.21
C VAL A 11 -6.33 -8.12 0.49
N GLU A 12 -7.14 -7.84 -0.53
CA GLU A 12 -7.80 -8.86 -1.35
C GLU A 12 -6.77 -9.79 -2.00
N LYS A 13 -5.70 -9.22 -2.56
CA LYS A 13 -4.63 -9.99 -3.19
C LYS A 13 -3.91 -10.89 -2.20
N VAL A 14 -3.59 -10.38 -1.00
CA VAL A 14 -2.96 -11.17 0.07
C VAL A 14 -3.89 -12.29 0.56
N GLN A 15 -5.16 -12.01 0.79
CA GLN A 15 -6.12 -13.02 1.25
C GLN A 15 -6.33 -14.13 0.22
N ALA A 16 -6.19 -13.84 -1.08
CA ALA A 16 -6.36 -14.84 -2.13
C ALA A 16 -5.32 -15.97 -2.06
N TYR A 17 -4.06 -15.68 -1.71
CA TYR A 17 -3.01 -16.70 -1.58
C TYR A 17 -2.65 -17.05 -0.13
N HIS A 18 -3.01 -16.20 0.84
CA HIS A 18 -2.82 -16.43 2.27
C HIS A 18 -4.10 -16.09 3.06
N PRO A 19 -5.13 -16.97 3.04
CA PRO A 19 -6.45 -16.69 3.62
C PRO A 19 -6.43 -16.41 5.14
N THR A 20 -5.45 -16.95 5.85
CA THR A 20 -5.24 -16.77 7.30
C THR A 20 -4.28 -15.61 7.62
N GLY A 21 -3.85 -14.84 6.62
CA GLY A 21 -2.93 -13.73 6.82
C GLY A 21 -3.53 -12.62 7.69
N ASP A 22 -2.68 -11.97 8.49
CA ASP A 22 -3.08 -10.84 9.34
C ASP A 22 -3.30 -9.58 8.50
N VAL A 23 -4.53 -9.42 8.00
CA VAL A 23 -4.95 -8.25 7.21
C VAL A 23 -5.03 -6.97 8.03
N GLU A 24 -5.21 -7.07 9.35
CA GLU A 24 -5.24 -5.90 10.24
C GLU A 24 -3.85 -5.34 10.44
N LEU A 25 -2.80 -6.16 10.42
CA LEU A 25 -1.43 -5.68 10.35
C LEU A 25 -1.16 -4.88 9.07
N ILE A 26 -1.66 -5.33 7.92
CA ILE A 26 -1.51 -4.62 6.63
C ILE A 26 -2.22 -3.26 6.68
N ARG A 27 -3.46 -3.22 7.20
CA ARG A 27 -4.21 -1.96 7.37
C ARG A 27 -3.47 -0.98 8.29
N ARG A 28 -2.99 -1.45 9.44
CA ARG A 28 -2.20 -0.62 10.37
C ARG A 28 -0.90 -0.11 9.74
N ALA A 29 -0.22 -0.93 8.95
CA ALA A 29 0.98 -0.50 8.23
C ALA A 29 0.67 0.58 7.18
N TYR A 30 -0.44 0.43 6.46
CA TYR A 30 -0.95 1.45 5.55
C TYR A 30 -1.27 2.77 6.28
N ASP A 31 -2.05 2.71 7.37
CA ASP A 31 -2.42 3.90 8.14
C ASP A 31 -1.20 4.64 8.68
N PHE A 32 -0.21 3.88 9.18
CA PHE A 32 1.06 4.44 9.61
C PHE A 32 1.79 5.14 8.45
N SER A 33 1.94 4.46 7.31
CA SER A 33 2.62 5.01 6.12
C SER A 33 1.90 6.26 5.61
N ALA A 34 0.57 6.23 5.50
CA ALA A 34 -0.24 7.36 5.07
C ALA A 34 -0.11 8.55 6.03
N LYS A 35 -0.09 8.29 7.34
CA LYS A 35 0.10 9.33 8.36
C LYS A 35 1.48 9.98 8.26
N VAL A 36 2.56 9.19 8.23
CA VAL A 36 3.92 9.76 8.24
C VAL A 36 4.28 10.45 6.93
N HIS A 37 3.68 10.03 5.82
CA HIS A 37 3.88 10.62 4.50
C HIS A 37 2.81 11.67 4.12
N ALA A 38 1.93 12.05 5.04
CA ALA A 38 0.92 13.08 4.79
C ALA A 38 1.59 14.40 4.35
N GLY A 39 1.16 14.94 3.20
CA GLY A 39 1.73 16.16 2.62
C GLY A 39 3.12 16.01 1.98
N GLN A 40 3.78 14.86 2.13
CA GLN A 40 5.08 14.61 1.51
C GLN A 40 4.93 14.29 0.02
N LYS A 41 5.84 14.85 -0.78
CA LYS A 41 5.89 14.63 -2.23
C LYS A 41 7.27 14.15 -2.65
N ARG A 42 7.31 13.33 -3.71
CA ARG A 42 8.56 12.98 -4.40
C ARG A 42 9.04 14.16 -5.25
N LEU A 43 10.26 14.06 -5.77
CA LEU A 43 10.78 15.01 -6.77
C LEU A 43 9.88 15.10 -8.02
N SER A 44 9.18 14.02 -8.37
CA SER A 44 8.18 14.00 -9.45
C SER A 44 6.92 14.82 -9.17
N GLY A 45 6.70 15.27 -7.93
CA GLY A 45 5.49 15.95 -7.49
C GLY A 45 4.36 15.02 -7.02
N GLU A 46 4.50 13.70 -7.21
CA GLU A 46 3.54 12.70 -6.74
C GLU A 46 3.56 12.58 -5.20
N PRO A 47 2.41 12.26 -4.57
CA PRO A 47 2.38 11.92 -3.16
C PRO A 47 3.36 10.78 -2.85
N TYR A 48 4.12 10.92 -1.77
CA TYR A 48 5.16 9.95 -1.43
C TYR A 48 4.61 8.53 -1.24
N LEU A 49 3.39 8.42 -0.69
CA LEU A 49 2.68 7.16 -0.43
C LEU A 49 2.51 6.27 -1.66
N VAL A 50 2.46 6.84 -2.87
CA VAL A 50 2.30 6.08 -4.12
C VAL A 50 3.41 5.04 -4.29
N HIS A 51 4.65 5.40 -3.93
CA HIS A 51 5.79 4.52 -4.14
C HIS A 51 5.78 3.29 -3.20
N PRO A 52 5.63 3.42 -1.86
CA PRO A 52 5.43 2.29 -0.97
C PRO A 52 4.26 1.39 -1.37
N MET A 53 3.13 1.96 -1.81
CA MET A 53 1.97 1.18 -2.25
C MET A 53 2.24 0.35 -3.51
N ALA A 54 2.96 0.92 -4.48
CA ALA A 54 3.37 0.18 -5.67
C ALA A 54 4.31 -0.99 -5.32
N VAL A 55 5.27 -0.77 -4.41
CA VAL A 55 6.17 -1.83 -3.91
C VAL A 55 5.38 -2.94 -3.22
N ALA A 56 4.43 -2.60 -2.34
CA ALA A 56 3.58 -3.58 -1.68
C ALA A 56 2.77 -4.43 -2.69
N GLY A 57 2.25 -3.80 -3.75
CA GLY A 57 1.53 -4.50 -4.82
C GLY A 57 2.39 -5.48 -5.63
N ILE A 58 3.69 -5.20 -5.77
CA ILE A 58 4.67 -6.11 -6.39
C ILE A 58 4.99 -7.30 -5.49
N ILE A 59 5.08 -7.08 -4.16
CA ILE A 59 5.41 -8.14 -3.20
C ILE A 59 4.24 -9.09 -2.95
N ALA A 60 3.00 -8.59 -2.98
CA ALA A 60 1.81 -9.40 -2.77
C ALA A 60 1.51 -10.28 -4.00
N THR A 61 2.30 -11.31 -4.28
CA THR A 61 2.14 -12.25 -5.40
C THR A 61 1.74 -13.65 -4.94
#